data_AF-A0A2P2DF42-F1
#
_entry.id   AF-A0A2P2DF42-F1
#
_cell.length_a   1.000
_cell.length_b   1.000
_cell.length_c   1.000
_cell.angle_alpha   90.00
_cell.angle_beta   90.00
_cell.angle_gamma   90.00
#
_symmetry.space_group_name_H-M   'P 1'
#
loop_
_entity.id
_entity.type
_entity.pdbx_description
1 polymer ?
#
loop_
_entity_poly.entity_id
_entity_poly.type
_entity_poly.pdbx_seq_one_letter_code
_entity_poly.pdbx_strand_id
1 'polypeptide(L)'
;MIFLDILPKDSLLIKSYQSGEIIYQKGESSSDGICFVLNGKVETDHLDKDQHIIKLEFNQFKFFGLSAFVSNIRMDTVKAIEDGTKVLFISESDFSFCMNADSQFIIRAIQYMINYIQTLNIDTKHDLLRSFNLNDILDQVDQNRLGKIKEQNLRIYSQIYHSRFRLVNPGQLVYSEENLVDSDLYLILEGEVLHFVNDPKDPIKEIPILRLEPGYIFGFIKKDADKGHVLNVRAGSNGALTIHLDSNLLRQVAKNDEMVAYSIFQTLCLLMAMIENLCV
;
A
#
# COMPACT_ATOMS: atom_id res chain seq x y z
N MET A 1 5.68 -16.79 -14.41
CA MET A 1 6.18 -15.66 -15.23
C MET A 1 6.66 -14.61 -14.25
N ILE A 2 7.94 -14.23 -14.32
CA ILE A 2 8.54 -13.34 -13.31
C ILE A 2 8.32 -11.91 -13.80
N PHE A 3 7.99 -10.98 -12.88
CA PHE A 3 7.84 -9.54 -13.17
C PHE A 3 9.03 -8.93 -13.94
N LEU A 4 10.17 -9.62 -13.97
CA LEU A 4 11.39 -9.23 -14.68
C LEU A 4 11.34 -9.48 -16.19
N ASP A 5 10.49 -10.40 -16.66
CA ASP A 5 10.43 -10.80 -18.08
C ASP A 5 9.87 -9.68 -18.99
N ILE A 6 9.26 -8.67 -18.38
CA ILE A 6 8.49 -7.59 -19.00
C ILE A 6 9.18 -6.23 -18.89
N LEU A 7 10.32 -6.15 -18.20
CA LEU A 7 11.06 -4.91 -18.04
C LEU A 7 12.08 -4.72 -19.18
N PRO A 8 12.31 -3.49 -19.67
CA PRO A 8 13.31 -3.20 -20.69
C PRO A 8 14.72 -3.50 -20.17
N LYS A 9 15.30 -4.64 -20.55
CA LYS A 9 16.56 -5.14 -19.98
C LYS A 9 17.75 -4.18 -20.12
N ASP A 10 17.70 -3.26 -21.09
CA ASP A 10 18.81 -2.38 -21.44
C ASP A 10 18.76 -0.99 -20.79
N SER A 11 17.67 -0.61 -20.10
CA SER A 11 17.53 0.72 -19.45
C SER A 11 17.47 0.68 -17.93
N LEU A 12 17.41 -0.51 -17.34
CA LEU A 12 17.18 -0.66 -15.90
C LEU A 12 18.48 -0.57 -15.10
N LEU A 13 18.44 0.22 -14.04
CA LEU A 13 19.55 0.35 -13.12
C LEU A 13 19.59 -0.87 -12.18
N ILE A 14 20.57 -1.75 -12.40
CA ILE A 14 20.85 -2.89 -11.53
C ILE A 14 22.17 -2.65 -10.80
N LYS A 15 22.14 -2.74 -9.47
CA LYS A 15 23.32 -2.60 -8.62
C LYS A 15 23.54 -3.87 -7.81
N SER A 16 24.81 -4.19 -7.56
CA SER A 16 25.21 -5.29 -6.68
C SER A 16 25.81 -4.71 -5.40
N TYR A 17 25.51 -5.35 -4.27
CA TYR A 17 25.88 -4.91 -2.94
C TYR A 17 26.55 -6.04 -2.16
N GLN A 18 27.47 -5.67 -1.27
CA GLN A 18 28.05 -6.53 -0.24
C GLN A 18 27.22 -6.45 1.05
N SER A 19 27.38 -7.43 1.93
CA SER A 19 26.72 -7.45 3.24
C SER A 19 27.07 -6.17 4.03
N GLY A 20 26.04 -5.54 4.58
CA GLY A 20 26.12 -4.28 5.33
C GLY A 20 26.16 -3.01 4.48
N GLU A 21 26.31 -3.10 3.16
CA GLU A 21 26.29 -1.91 2.29
C GLU A 21 24.89 -1.28 2.25
N ILE A 22 24.85 0.04 2.42
CA ILE A 22 23.63 0.83 2.35
C ILE A 22 23.21 0.97 0.88
N ILE A 23 21.94 0.64 0.62
CA ILE A 23 21.33 0.71 -0.70
C ILE A 23 20.80 2.12 -0.96
N TYR A 24 20.11 2.67 0.03
CA TYR A 24 19.70 4.07 0.12
C TYR A 24 19.51 4.46 1.59
N GLN A 25 19.54 5.76 1.89
CA GLN A 25 19.35 6.31 3.23
C GLN A 25 18.07 7.13 3.35
N LYS A 26 17.49 7.13 4.55
CA LYS A 26 16.36 7.99 4.90
C LYS A 26 16.70 9.45 4.62
N GLY A 27 15.81 10.14 3.92
CA GLY A 27 15.95 11.54 3.52
C GLY A 27 16.68 11.76 2.17
N GLU A 28 17.30 10.73 1.58
CA GLU A 28 17.84 10.83 0.23
C GLU A 28 16.73 10.97 -0.82
N SER A 29 17.06 11.50 -2.00
CA SER A 29 16.12 11.56 -3.12
C SER A 29 15.64 10.15 -3.50
N SER A 30 14.35 10.02 -3.79
CA SER A 30 13.70 8.79 -4.28
C SER A 30 13.56 8.74 -5.80
N SER A 31 14.28 9.59 -6.55
CA SER A 31 14.14 9.74 -8.01
C SER A 31 14.53 8.49 -8.81
N ASP A 32 15.33 7.60 -8.23
CA ASP A 32 15.66 6.27 -8.72
C ASP A 32 14.50 5.26 -8.57
N GLY A 33 13.42 5.65 -7.88
CA GLY A 33 12.15 4.95 -7.82
C GLY A 33 12.12 3.78 -6.86
N ILE A 34 11.24 2.82 -7.13
CA ILE A 34 11.06 1.65 -6.26
C ILE A 34 12.14 0.60 -6.52
N CYS A 35 12.39 -0.25 -5.53
CA CYS A 35 13.45 -1.24 -5.60
C CYS A 35 12.87 -2.66 -5.63
N PHE A 36 13.55 -3.59 -6.30
CA PHE A 36 13.18 -4.99 -6.39
C PHE A 36 14.40 -5.89 -6.19
N VAL A 37 14.30 -6.87 -5.29
CA VAL A 37 15.40 -7.80 -4.99
C VAL A 37 15.47 -8.87 -6.07
N LEU A 38 16.49 -8.82 -6.93
CA LEU A 38 16.72 -9.82 -7.99
C LEU A 38 17.37 -11.09 -7.46
N ASN A 39 18.29 -10.91 -6.51
CA ASN A 39 19.04 -11.93 -5.80
C ASN A 39 19.46 -11.29 -4.48
N GLY A 40 19.60 -12.06 -3.41
CA GLY A 40 19.97 -11.44 -2.14
C GLY A 40 18.83 -11.39 -1.14
N LYS A 41 19.14 -10.68 -0.07
CA LYS A 41 18.19 -10.17 0.90
C LYS A 41 18.61 -8.77 1.34
N VAL A 42 17.63 -7.95 1.70
CA VAL A 42 17.87 -6.60 2.22
C VAL A 42 17.07 -6.41 3.50
N GLU A 43 17.54 -5.52 4.37
CA GLU A 43 16.82 -5.17 5.61
C GLU A 43 16.70 -3.66 5.77
N THR A 44 15.64 -3.23 6.43
CA THR A 44 15.47 -1.87 6.94
C THR A 44 15.26 -1.91 8.44
N ASP A 45 15.82 -0.91 9.12
CA ASP A 45 15.68 -0.71 10.55
C ASP A 45 14.49 0.23 10.79
N HIS A 46 13.46 -0.26 11.49
CA HIS A 46 12.35 0.54 12.00
C HIS A 46 12.52 0.74 13.50
N LEU A 47 12.07 1.89 14.00
CA LEU A 47 11.99 2.14 15.43
C LEU A 47 10.57 1.83 15.90
N ASP A 48 10.45 0.96 16.88
CA ASP A 48 9.22 0.86 17.65
C ASP A 48 9.05 2.11 18.54
N LYS A 49 7.95 2.18 19.28
CA LYS A 49 7.65 3.32 20.14
C LYS A 49 8.61 3.48 21.30
N ASP A 50 9.15 2.38 21.78
CA ASP A 50 10.11 2.32 22.87
C ASP A 50 11.54 2.56 22.36
N GLN A 51 11.68 2.98 21.09
CA GLN A 51 12.92 3.23 20.37
C GLN A 51 13.78 1.97 20.17
N HIS A 52 13.18 0.78 20.23
CA HIS A 52 13.86 -0.44 19.83
C HIS A 52 13.91 -0.56 18.31
N ILE A 53 15.02 -1.09 17.82
CA ILE A 53 15.22 -1.37 16.41
C ILE A 53 14.56 -2.71 16.07
N ILE A 54 13.54 -2.67 15.20
CA ILE A 54 12.91 -3.83 14.57
C ILE A 54 13.37 -3.91 13.13
N LYS A 55 13.76 -5.10 12.70
CA LYS A 55 14.29 -5.35 11.36
C LYS A 55 13.20 -5.94 10.47
N LEU A 56 12.95 -5.28 9.35
CA LEU A 56 12.10 -5.82 8.28
C LEU A 56 13.01 -6.34 7.16
N GLU A 57 12.90 -7.63 6.86
CA GLU A 57 13.67 -8.30 5.81
C GLU A 57 12.85 -8.45 4.51
N PHE A 58 13.47 -8.09 3.39
CA PHE A 58 12.93 -8.31 2.05
C PHE A 58 13.80 -9.34 1.31
N ASN A 59 13.17 -10.47 0.97
CA ASN A 59 13.82 -11.57 0.27
C ASN A 59 13.78 -11.38 -1.26
N GLN A 60 14.43 -12.30 -1.98
CA GLN A 60 14.35 -12.38 -3.43
C GLN A 60 12.92 -12.28 -3.97
N PHE A 61 12.77 -11.54 -5.07
CA PHE A 61 11.53 -11.25 -5.77
C PHE A 61 10.51 -10.42 -4.98
N LYS A 62 11.00 -9.64 -4.01
CA LYS A 62 10.18 -8.65 -3.27
C LYS A 62 10.51 -7.22 -3.68
N PHE A 63 9.49 -6.38 -3.70
CA PHE A 63 9.67 -4.93 -3.75
C PHE A 63 9.99 -4.38 -2.37
N PHE A 64 10.71 -3.27 -2.35
CA PHE A 64 10.94 -2.42 -1.19
C PHE A 64 11.13 -0.96 -1.65
N GLY A 65 11.15 -0.01 -0.70
CA GLY A 65 11.28 1.41 -1.02
C GLY A 65 10.09 1.97 -1.82
N LEU A 66 8.90 1.39 -1.59
CA LEU A 66 7.66 1.69 -2.32
C LEU A 66 7.18 3.14 -2.12
N SER A 67 7.60 3.77 -1.02
CA SER A 67 7.38 5.18 -0.75
C SER A 67 7.91 6.10 -1.86
N ALA A 68 8.87 5.65 -2.68
CA ALA A 68 9.42 6.42 -3.79
C ALA A 68 8.39 6.87 -4.84
N PHE A 69 7.27 6.17 -4.99
CA PHE A 69 6.20 6.56 -5.92
C PHE A 69 5.16 7.51 -5.34
N VAL A 70 5.32 7.89 -4.07
CA VAL A 70 4.42 8.83 -3.39
C VAL A 70 5.17 9.95 -2.67
N SER A 71 6.48 9.81 -2.46
CA SER A 71 7.36 10.81 -1.86
C SER A 71 8.55 11.10 -2.75
N ASN A 72 9.09 12.32 -2.62
CA ASN A 72 10.32 12.76 -3.29
C ASN A 72 11.59 12.38 -2.49
N ILE A 73 11.42 11.82 -1.29
CA ILE A 73 12.51 11.34 -0.43
C ILE A 73 12.26 9.91 0.07
N ARG A 74 13.35 9.20 0.39
CA ARG A 74 13.32 7.89 1.07
C ARG A 74 12.83 8.08 2.50
N MET A 75 11.87 7.26 2.92
CA MET A 75 11.29 7.32 4.28
C MET A 75 12.08 6.49 5.30
N ASP A 76 12.96 5.61 4.81
CA ASP A 76 13.68 4.58 5.54
C ASP A 76 15.11 4.42 5.00
N THR A 77 15.93 3.64 5.70
CA THR A 77 17.29 3.29 5.29
C THR A 77 17.35 1.79 5.08
N VAL A 78 17.75 1.35 3.88
CA VAL A 78 17.86 -0.07 3.55
C VAL A 78 19.32 -0.45 3.32
N LYS A 79 19.71 -1.61 3.82
CA LYS A 79 21.04 -2.21 3.61
C LYS A 79 20.94 -3.66 3.14
N ALA A 80 21.94 -4.11 2.40
CA ALA A 80 22.06 -5.52 2.03
C ALA A 80 22.49 -6.37 3.24
N ILE A 81 21.94 -7.58 3.38
CA ILE A 81 22.34 -8.48 4.49
C ILE A 81 23.29 -9.60 4.03
N GLU A 82 23.38 -9.85 2.73
CA GLU A 82 24.27 -10.88 2.15
C GLU A 82 25.08 -10.37 0.97
N ASP A 83 26.27 -10.94 0.78
CA ASP A 83 27.17 -10.62 -0.32
C ASP A 83 26.56 -11.02 -1.67
N GLY A 84 26.72 -10.16 -2.67
CA GLY A 84 26.16 -10.40 -4.00
C GLY A 84 24.65 -10.17 -4.08
N THR A 85 24.09 -9.41 -3.13
CA THR A 85 22.72 -8.90 -3.21
C THR A 85 22.58 -8.01 -4.44
N LYS A 86 21.64 -8.31 -5.32
CA LYS A 86 21.35 -7.58 -6.56
C LYS A 86 20.00 -6.91 -6.46
N VAL A 87 20.01 -5.60 -6.61
CA VAL A 87 18.80 -4.77 -6.56
C VAL A 87 18.60 -4.09 -7.90
N LEU A 88 17.38 -4.22 -8.38
CA LEU A 88 16.84 -3.49 -9.51
C LEU A 88 16.15 -2.22 -9.00
N PHE A 89 16.50 -1.07 -9.56
CA PHE A 89 15.82 0.19 -9.35
C PHE A 89 14.89 0.47 -10.54
N ILE A 90 13.66 0.89 -10.24
CA ILE A 90 12.62 1.14 -11.24
C ILE A 90 12.09 2.55 -11.02
N SER A 91 12.59 3.48 -11.83
CA SER A 91 12.10 4.86 -11.85
C SER A 91 10.63 4.93 -12.31
N GLU A 92 9.97 6.06 -12.06
CA GLU A 92 8.63 6.30 -12.62
C GLU A 92 8.63 6.26 -14.15
N SER A 93 9.68 6.76 -14.79
CA SER A 93 9.83 6.70 -16.24
C SER A 93 9.93 5.26 -16.74
N ASP A 94 10.70 4.39 -16.05
CA ASP A 94 10.81 2.99 -16.41
C ASP A 94 9.47 2.27 -16.19
N PHE A 95 8.80 2.56 -15.08
CA PHE A 95 7.50 1.97 -14.77
C PHE A 95 6.44 2.38 -15.81
N SER A 96 6.40 3.67 -16.19
CA SER A 96 5.53 4.18 -17.25
C SER A 96 5.84 3.55 -18.60
N PHE A 97 7.12 3.40 -18.94
CA PHE A 97 7.53 2.67 -20.15
C PHE A 97 7.00 1.24 -20.15
N CYS A 98 7.11 0.51 -19.02
CA CYS A 98 6.62 -0.86 -18.90
C CYS A 98 5.10 -0.95 -19.03
N MET A 99 4.36 0.02 -18.48
CA MET A 99 2.91 0.12 -18.67
C MET A 99 2.55 0.27 -20.15
N ASN A 100 3.22 1.19 -20.86
CA ASN A 100 2.97 1.42 -22.28
C ASN A 100 3.36 0.22 -23.16
N ALA A 101 4.39 -0.53 -22.77
CA ALA A 101 4.89 -1.68 -23.52
C ALA A 101 4.01 -2.94 -23.35
N ASP A 102 3.37 -3.12 -22.20
CA ASP A 102 2.48 -4.25 -21.94
C ASP A 102 1.25 -3.82 -21.11
N SER A 103 0.09 -3.79 -21.77
CA SER A 103 -1.22 -3.48 -21.14
C SER A 103 -1.57 -4.34 -19.91
N GLN A 104 -0.94 -5.51 -19.74
CA GLN A 104 -1.14 -6.38 -18.57
C GLN A 104 -0.13 -6.10 -17.45
N PHE A 105 0.89 -5.27 -17.67
CA PHE A 105 1.91 -4.93 -16.68
C PHE A 105 1.30 -4.37 -15.40
N ILE A 106 0.48 -3.32 -15.52
CA ILE A 106 -0.11 -2.65 -14.36
C ILE A 106 -1.04 -3.57 -13.57
N ILE A 107 -1.79 -4.44 -14.27
CA ILE A 107 -2.66 -5.44 -13.64
C ILE A 107 -1.82 -6.38 -12.78
N ARG A 108 -0.71 -6.90 -13.34
CA ARG A 108 0.18 -7.80 -12.60
C ARG A 108 0.87 -7.09 -11.43
N ALA A 109 1.25 -5.82 -11.59
CA ALA A 109 1.83 -5.02 -10.51
C ALA A 109 0.84 -4.80 -9.36
N ILE A 110 -0.42 -4.45 -9.68
CA ILE A 110 -1.50 -4.33 -8.70
C ILE A 110 -1.75 -5.67 -7.98
N GLN A 111 -1.89 -6.76 -8.73
CA GLN A 111 -2.11 -8.09 -8.16
C GLN A 111 -0.97 -8.53 -7.26
N TYR A 112 0.27 -8.26 -7.67
CA TYR A 112 1.44 -8.52 -6.85
C TYR A 112 1.36 -7.74 -5.53
N MET A 113 1.04 -6.45 -5.57
CA MET A 113 0.94 -5.61 -4.36
C MET A 113 -0.18 -6.08 -3.43
N ILE A 114 -1.34 -6.44 -3.97
CA ILE A 114 -2.45 -6.99 -3.19
C ILE A 114 -2.03 -8.27 -2.47
N ASN A 115 -1.46 -9.22 -3.22
CA ASN A 115 -0.98 -10.47 -2.64
C ASN A 115 0.10 -10.22 -1.60
N TYR A 116 1.00 -9.25 -1.83
CA TYR A 116 2.05 -8.94 -0.88
C TYR A 116 1.48 -8.40 0.43
N ILE A 117 0.57 -7.43 0.35
CA ILE A 117 -0.12 -6.88 1.53
C ILE A 117 -0.86 -7.99 2.30
N GLN A 118 -1.54 -8.90 1.60
CA GLN A 118 -2.25 -10.02 2.21
C GLN A 118 -1.33 -11.05 2.91
N THR A 119 -0.06 -11.14 2.50
CA THR A 119 0.91 -12.03 3.16
C THR A 119 1.55 -11.43 4.40
N LEU A 120 1.28 -10.16 4.70
CA LEU A 120 1.80 -9.52 5.91
C LEU A 120 0.98 -10.01 7.11
N ASN A 121 1.68 -10.69 8.01
CA ASN A 121 1.10 -11.09 9.28
C ASN A 121 1.25 -9.92 10.27
N ILE A 122 0.15 -9.22 10.56
CA ILE A 122 0.14 -8.18 11.57
C ILE A 122 -0.13 -8.83 12.92
N ASP A 123 0.86 -8.85 13.82
CA ASP A 123 0.64 -9.30 15.18
C ASP A 123 -0.28 -8.33 15.93
N THR A 124 -1.55 -8.69 16.00
CA THR A 124 -2.60 -7.94 16.70
C THR A 124 -2.50 -8.00 18.24
N LYS A 125 -1.52 -8.73 18.80
CA LYS A 125 -1.39 -8.90 20.26
C LYS A 125 -0.81 -7.68 20.98
N HIS A 126 -0.35 -6.66 20.25
CA HIS A 126 0.31 -5.51 20.84
C HIS A 126 -0.48 -4.21 20.65
N ASP A 127 -0.34 -3.30 21.63
CA ASP A 127 -0.83 -1.92 21.65
C ASP A 127 -0.36 -1.03 20.48
N LEU A 128 0.29 -1.59 19.45
CA LEU A 128 0.93 -0.93 18.32
C LEU A 128 -0.07 -0.17 17.44
N LEU A 129 -1.24 -0.74 17.17
CA LEU A 129 -2.29 -0.03 16.42
C LEU A 129 -2.83 1.19 17.18
N ARG A 130 -2.75 1.25 18.51
CA ARG A 130 -3.46 2.24 19.38
C ARG A 130 -2.75 3.58 19.56
N SER A 131 -1.75 3.86 18.76
CA SER A 131 -0.64 4.76 19.13
C SER A 131 0.16 5.24 17.93
N PHE A 132 0.04 4.55 16.80
CA PHE A 132 0.50 5.08 15.53
C PHE A 132 -0.60 5.96 14.98
N ASN A 133 -0.33 7.24 14.91
CA ASN A 133 -1.12 8.14 14.10
C ASN A 133 -0.67 7.95 12.65
N LEU A 134 -1.39 7.13 11.90
CA LEU A 134 -1.09 6.89 10.48
C LEU A 134 -1.15 8.17 9.63
N ASN A 135 -1.74 9.25 10.14
CA ASN A 135 -1.67 10.56 9.51
C ASN A 135 -0.25 11.12 9.47
N ASP A 136 0.64 10.77 10.41
CA ASP A 136 2.02 11.26 10.42
C ASP A 136 2.83 10.75 9.20
N ILE A 137 2.44 9.60 8.63
CA ILE A 137 3.01 9.07 7.39
C ILE A 137 2.43 9.84 6.21
N LEU A 138 1.11 10.09 6.21
CA LEU A 138 0.47 10.90 5.18
C LEU A 138 1.09 12.30 5.13
N ASP A 139 1.45 12.90 6.27
CA ASP A 139 2.08 14.22 6.35
C ASP A 139 3.49 14.26 5.74
N GLN A 140 4.19 13.12 5.68
CA GLN A 140 5.51 12.99 5.04
C GLN A 140 5.43 12.78 3.52
N VAL A 141 4.23 12.51 2.99
CA VAL A 141 3.97 12.35 1.55
C VAL A 141 3.82 13.72 0.91
N ASP A 142 4.19 13.83 -0.37
CA ASP A 142 3.93 15.03 -1.15
C ASP A 142 2.41 15.23 -1.32
N GLN A 143 1.85 16.22 -0.60
CA GLN A 143 0.40 16.47 -0.58
C GLN A 143 -0.18 16.85 -1.95
N ASN A 144 0.60 17.54 -2.79
CA ASN A 144 0.14 17.88 -4.14
C ASN A 144 0.03 16.62 -5.00
N ARG A 145 1.02 15.73 -4.87
CA ARG A 145 1.01 14.44 -5.55
C ARG A 145 -0.12 13.56 -5.05
N LEU A 146 -0.33 13.48 -3.75
CA LEU A 146 -1.42 12.73 -3.13
C LEU A 146 -2.79 13.26 -3.57
N GLY A 147 -2.97 14.57 -3.66
CA GLY A 147 -4.17 15.20 -4.22
C GLY A 147 -4.47 14.73 -5.65
N LYS A 148 -3.46 14.71 -6.52
CA LYS A 148 -3.60 14.23 -7.91
C LYS A 148 -3.94 12.75 -7.98
N ILE A 149 -3.32 11.92 -7.13
CA ILE A 149 -3.61 10.48 -7.05
C ILE A 149 -5.08 10.27 -6.68
N LYS A 150 -5.59 10.98 -5.66
CA LYS A 150 -6.99 10.89 -5.23
C LYS A 150 -7.95 11.33 -6.33
N GLU A 151 -7.69 12.47 -6.97
CA GLU A 151 -8.49 12.95 -8.10
C GLU A 151 -8.54 11.93 -9.25
N GLN A 152 -7.38 11.36 -9.60
CA GLN A 152 -7.29 10.36 -10.65
C GLN A 152 -8.03 9.06 -10.27
N ASN A 153 -7.94 8.60 -9.02
CA ASN A 153 -8.72 7.45 -8.53
C ASN A 153 -10.22 7.68 -8.68
N LEU A 154 -10.71 8.88 -8.39
CA LEU A 154 -12.14 9.21 -8.47
C LEU A 154 -12.69 9.21 -9.90
N ARG A 155 -11.84 9.32 -10.93
CA ARG A 155 -12.27 9.19 -12.34
C ARG A 155 -12.83 7.82 -12.68
N ILE A 156 -12.59 6.81 -11.83
CA ILE A 156 -13.23 5.49 -11.93
C ILE A 156 -14.75 5.58 -12.01
N TYR A 157 -15.36 6.63 -11.44
CA TYR A 157 -16.80 6.88 -11.47
C TYR A 157 -17.36 6.86 -12.89
N SER A 158 -16.60 7.40 -13.85
CA SER A 158 -16.99 7.48 -15.26
C SER A 158 -16.85 6.16 -16.02
N GLN A 159 -16.24 5.14 -15.42
CA GLN A 159 -15.82 3.91 -16.11
C GLN A 159 -16.62 2.67 -15.70
N ILE A 160 -17.47 2.80 -14.67
CA ILE A 160 -18.13 1.67 -14.04
C ILE A 160 -19.63 1.90 -13.89
N TYR A 161 -20.38 0.81 -13.98
CA TYR A 161 -21.82 0.83 -13.75
C TYR A 161 -22.13 1.13 -12.28
N HIS A 162 -23.11 2.00 -12.04
CA HIS A 162 -23.52 2.43 -10.69
C HIS A 162 -23.99 1.26 -9.81
N SER A 163 -24.37 0.12 -10.38
CA SER A 163 -24.72 -1.09 -9.63
C SER A 163 -23.56 -1.68 -8.82
N ARG A 164 -22.32 -1.24 -9.06
CA ARG A 164 -21.14 -1.58 -8.24
C ARG A 164 -20.95 -0.68 -7.03
N PHE A 165 -21.74 0.38 -6.90
CA PHE A 165 -21.65 1.31 -5.78
C PHE A 165 -22.33 0.73 -4.54
N ARG A 166 -21.65 0.83 -3.40
CA ARG A 166 -22.16 0.47 -2.09
C ARG A 166 -22.30 1.74 -1.27
N LEU A 167 -23.55 2.11 -0.98
CA LEU A 167 -23.84 3.18 -0.03
C LEU A 167 -23.85 2.60 1.39
N VAL A 168 -23.11 3.24 2.29
CA VAL A 168 -23.07 2.93 3.72
C VAL A 168 -23.59 4.14 4.47
N ASN A 169 -24.68 3.96 5.22
CA ASN A 169 -25.32 5.08 5.92
C ASN A 169 -24.43 5.60 7.06
N PRO A 170 -24.64 6.86 7.51
CA PRO A 170 -23.89 7.44 8.61
C PRO A 170 -23.72 6.51 9.81
N GLY A 171 -22.48 6.34 10.27
CA GLY A 171 -22.14 5.53 11.44
C GLY A 171 -22.25 4.00 11.26
N GLN A 172 -22.76 3.50 10.13
CA GLN A 172 -22.83 2.06 9.89
C GLN A 172 -21.46 1.47 9.58
N LEU A 173 -21.25 0.23 10.02
CA LEU A 173 -20.06 -0.54 9.71
C LEU A 173 -20.00 -0.85 8.21
N VAL A 174 -18.85 -0.56 7.59
CA VAL A 174 -18.50 -1.08 6.28
C VAL A 174 -18.12 -2.56 6.42
N TYR A 175 -17.23 -2.83 7.39
CA TYR A 175 -16.86 -4.15 7.86
C TYR A 175 -16.35 -4.11 9.30
N SER A 176 -16.37 -5.26 9.95
CA SER A 176 -15.82 -5.46 11.29
C SER A 176 -14.70 -6.50 11.26
N GLU A 177 -13.91 -6.51 12.33
CA GLU A 177 -12.90 -7.51 12.62
C GLU A 177 -13.45 -8.96 12.52
N GLU A 178 -14.69 -9.17 12.92
CA GLU A 178 -15.31 -10.50 12.96
C GLU A 178 -15.88 -10.96 11.60
N ASN A 179 -15.91 -10.09 10.59
CA ASN A 179 -16.50 -10.42 9.30
C ASN A 179 -15.52 -11.19 8.40
N LEU A 180 -15.72 -12.50 8.30
CA LEU A 180 -14.84 -13.42 7.55
C LEU A 180 -15.10 -13.40 6.03
N VAL A 181 -16.25 -12.87 5.60
CA VAL A 181 -16.66 -12.83 4.18
C VAL A 181 -16.78 -11.38 3.77
N ASP A 182 -15.63 -10.73 3.58
CA ASP A 182 -15.63 -9.39 3.03
C ASP A 182 -14.60 -9.18 1.91
N SER A 183 -14.89 -8.16 1.12
CA SER A 183 -14.11 -7.68 0.00
C SER A 183 -12.75 -7.14 0.46
N ASP A 184 -11.68 -7.51 -0.26
CA ASP A 184 -10.30 -7.20 0.16
C ASP A 184 -9.90 -5.74 -0.02
N LEU A 185 -10.58 -5.02 -0.93
CA LEU A 185 -10.21 -3.66 -1.30
C LEU A 185 -11.42 -2.78 -1.62
N TYR A 186 -11.46 -1.61 -1.03
CA TYR A 186 -12.48 -0.61 -1.23
C TYR A 186 -11.87 0.69 -1.69
N LEU A 187 -12.52 1.37 -2.64
CA LEU A 187 -12.24 2.77 -2.95
C LEU A 187 -13.39 3.64 -2.46
N ILE A 188 -13.06 4.72 -1.76
CA ILE A 188 -14.03 5.73 -1.28
C ILE A 188 -14.31 6.70 -2.43
N LEU A 189 -15.57 6.82 -2.83
CA LEU A 189 -16.02 7.74 -3.86
C LEU A 189 -16.57 9.05 -3.27
N GLU A 190 -17.31 8.95 -2.16
CA GLU A 190 -17.91 10.10 -1.47
C GLU A 190 -17.96 9.84 0.04
N GLY A 191 -18.06 10.93 0.83
CA GLY A 191 -18.13 10.87 2.28
C GLY A 191 -16.77 10.53 2.90
N GLU A 192 -16.78 9.79 4.01
CA GLU A 192 -15.55 9.40 4.69
C GLU A 192 -15.73 8.06 5.42
N VAL A 193 -14.62 7.39 5.69
CA VAL A 193 -14.60 6.20 6.54
C VAL A 193 -13.64 6.39 7.71
N LEU A 194 -14.03 5.83 8.85
CA LEU A 194 -13.28 5.86 10.10
C LEU A 194 -12.84 4.45 10.42
N HIS A 195 -11.52 4.26 10.50
CA HIS A 195 -10.88 3.04 10.96
C HIS A 195 -10.65 3.13 12.47
N PHE A 196 -10.99 2.07 13.19
CA PHE A 196 -10.86 2.05 14.65
C PHE A 196 -10.61 0.64 15.17
N VAL A 197 -10.13 0.57 16.42
CA VAL A 197 -10.10 -0.66 17.22
C VAL A 197 -10.94 -0.46 18.48
N ASN A 198 -11.49 -1.54 19.03
CA ASN A 198 -12.18 -1.47 20.31
C ASN A 198 -11.16 -1.47 21.46
N ASP A 199 -11.45 -0.73 22.53
CA ASP A 199 -10.67 -0.73 23.77
C ASP A 199 -10.81 -2.12 24.42
N PRO A 200 -9.72 -2.81 24.77
CA PRO A 200 -9.79 -4.18 25.27
C PRO A 200 -10.33 -4.22 26.70
N LYS A 201 -10.28 -3.08 27.41
CA LYS A 201 -10.83 -2.92 28.75
C LYS A 201 -12.30 -2.46 28.71
N ASP A 202 -12.73 -1.87 27.60
CA ASP A 202 -14.09 -1.42 27.34
C ASP A 202 -14.47 -1.61 25.87
N PRO A 203 -15.01 -2.79 25.47
CA PRO A 203 -15.29 -3.10 24.07
C PRO A 203 -16.27 -2.16 23.36
N ILE A 204 -17.00 -1.31 24.09
CA ILE A 204 -17.93 -0.32 23.55
C ILE A 204 -17.18 0.95 23.12
N LYS A 205 -16.02 1.22 23.73
CA LYS A 205 -15.22 2.39 23.45
C LYS A 205 -14.33 2.13 22.23
N GLU A 206 -14.54 2.94 21.21
CA GLU A 206 -13.77 2.89 19.97
C GLU A 206 -12.57 3.84 20.05
N ILE A 207 -11.39 3.36 19.62
CA ILE A 207 -10.16 4.13 19.52
C ILE A 207 -9.91 4.40 18.03
N PRO A 208 -10.02 5.65 17.56
CA PRO A 208 -9.81 5.98 16.16
C PRO A 208 -8.35 5.83 15.77
N ILE A 209 -8.11 5.19 14.61
CA ILE A 209 -6.76 4.94 14.08
C ILE A 209 -6.50 5.78 12.83
N LEU A 210 -7.47 5.85 11.92
CA LEU A 210 -7.30 6.51 10.63
C LEU A 210 -8.64 7.00 10.10
N ARG A 211 -8.64 8.23 9.55
CA ARG A 211 -9.78 8.78 8.82
C ARG A 211 -9.38 8.89 7.36
N LEU A 212 -10.17 8.31 6.46
CA LEU A 212 -9.93 8.36 5.03
C LEU A 212 -11.10 9.04 4.31
N GLU A 213 -10.76 9.87 3.35
CA GLU A 213 -11.66 10.69 2.54
C GLU A 213 -11.74 10.14 1.09
N PRO A 214 -12.51 10.76 0.19
CA PRO A 214 -12.65 10.28 -1.19
C PRO A 214 -11.32 10.18 -1.94
N GLY A 215 -11.19 9.15 -2.76
CA GLY A 215 -9.99 8.83 -3.54
C GLY A 215 -9.01 7.90 -2.83
N TYR A 216 -9.18 7.62 -1.54
CA TYR A 216 -8.38 6.62 -0.83
C TYR A 216 -8.90 5.18 -1.01
N ILE A 217 -7.97 4.23 -0.94
CA ILE A 217 -8.26 2.80 -0.92
C ILE A 217 -8.08 2.25 0.50
N PHE A 218 -8.94 1.31 0.92
CA PHE A 218 -8.88 0.63 2.22
C PHE A 218 -9.32 -0.84 2.13
N GLY A 219 -9.36 -1.59 3.24
CA GLY A 219 -9.79 -3.00 3.27
C GLY A 219 -8.68 -4.04 3.39
N PHE A 220 -7.43 -3.62 3.30
CA PHE A 220 -6.30 -4.50 2.99
C PHE A 220 -5.61 -5.16 4.21
N ILE A 221 -5.86 -4.68 5.43
CA ILE A 221 -5.20 -5.22 6.63
C ILE A 221 -6.03 -6.36 7.20
N LYS A 222 -5.63 -7.60 6.91
CA LYS A 222 -6.28 -8.81 7.43
C LYS A 222 -5.57 -9.36 8.64
N LYS A 223 -6.34 -9.98 9.53
CA LYS A 223 -5.79 -10.82 10.59
C LYS A 223 -5.37 -12.17 10.00
N ASP A 224 -4.37 -12.76 10.65
CA ASP A 224 -3.90 -14.11 10.37
C ASP A 224 -5.03 -15.13 10.16
N ALA A 225 -4.85 -16.01 9.18
CA ALA A 225 -5.65 -17.21 8.95
C ALA A 225 -7.18 -16.97 8.83
N ASP A 226 -7.57 -16.09 7.91
CA ASP A 226 -8.98 -15.83 7.55
C ASP A 226 -9.85 -15.25 8.68
N LYS A 227 -9.26 -14.70 9.75
CA LYS A 227 -9.98 -14.14 10.92
C LYS A 227 -10.48 -12.70 10.73
N GLY A 228 -10.83 -12.32 9.50
CA GLY A 228 -11.36 -10.99 9.18
C GLY A 228 -10.30 -9.87 9.18
N HIS A 229 -10.69 -8.64 9.50
CA HIS A 229 -9.83 -7.45 9.38
C HIS A 229 -9.16 -7.05 10.70
N VAL A 230 -7.96 -6.47 10.63
CA VAL A 230 -7.25 -5.95 11.81
C VAL A 230 -7.96 -4.74 12.42
N LEU A 231 -8.58 -3.91 11.58
CA LEU A 231 -9.29 -2.70 11.96
C LEU A 231 -10.78 -2.87 11.66
N ASN A 232 -11.63 -2.26 12.49
CA ASN A 232 -13.03 -2.06 12.16
C ASN A 232 -13.17 -0.79 11.32
N VAL A 233 -14.13 -0.76 10.42
CA VAL A 233 -14.39 0.41 9.58
C VAL A 233 -15.87 0.75 9.58
N ARG A 234 -16.17 2.03 9.81
CA ARG A 234 -17.52 2.58 9.67
C ARG A 234 -17.53 3.82 8.79
N ALA A 235 -18.69 4.12 8.24
CA ALA A 235 -18.92 5.39 7.57
C ALA A 235 -18.96 6.55 8.57
N GLY A 236 -18.47 7.72 8.16
CA GLY A 236 -18.51 8.94 8.95
C GLY A 236 -19.92 9.54 9.09
N SER A 237 -20.00 10.78 9.57
CA SER A 237 -21.28 11.42 9.89
C SER A 237 -22.18 11.66 8.68
N ASN A 238 -21.60 11.73 7.48
CA ASN A 238 -22.33 11.95 6.23
C ASN A 238 -22.55 10.65 5.44
N GLY A 239 -22.17 9.48 6.00
CA GLY A 239 -22.15 8.23 5.27
C GLY A 239 -20.91 8.10 4.38
N ALA A 240 -20.88 7.04 3.59
CA ALA A 240 -19.83 6.79 2.60
C ALA A 240 -20.40 6.10 1.36
N LEU A 241 -19.93 6.50 0.19
CA LEU A 241 -20.14 5.76 -1.05
C LEU A 241 -18.83 5.06 -1.40
N THR A 242 -18.85 3.73 -1.51
CA THR A 242 -17.65 2.94 -1.80
C THR A 242 -17.87 2.00 -2.98
N ILE A 243 -16.76 1.51 -3.54
CA ILE A 243 -16.77 0.43 -4.51
C ILE A 243 -15.78 -0.66 -4.11
N HIS A 244 -16.16 -1.91 -4.35
CA HIS A 244 -15.24 -3.03 -4.23
C HIS A 244 -14.34 -3.12 -5.46
N LEU A 245 -13.03 -3.02 -5.24
CA LEU A 245 -11.99 -3.19 -6.24
C LEU A 245 -11.63 -4.67 -6.43
N ASP A 246 -12.56 -5.44 -6.97
CA ASP A 246 -12.30 -6.85 -7.30
C ASP A 246 -11.33 -6.98 -8.51
N SER A 247 -10.77 -8.18 -8.69
CA SER A 247 -9.85 -8.47 -9.80
C SER A 247 -10.45 -8.20 -11.19
N ASN A 248 -11.76 -8.36 -11.39
CA ASN A 248 -12.40 -8.09 -12.67
C ASN A 248 -12.49 -6.58 -12.93
N LEU A 249 -12.87 -5.82 -11.90
CA LEU A 249 -12.95 -4.37 -11.99
C LEU A 249 -11.56 -3.76 -12.22
N LEU A 250 -10.55 -4.19 -11.48
CA LEU A 250 -9.17 -3.72 -11.68
C LEU A 250 -8.67 -4.00 -13.10
N ARG A 251 -8.99 -5.18 -13.66
CA ARG A 251 -8.70 -5.51 -15.06
C ARG A 251 -9.45 -4.61 -16.05
N GLN A 252 -10.71 -4.30 -15.77
CA GLN A 252 -11.53 -3.42 -16.61
C GLN A 252 -10.96 -2.00 -16.60
N VAL A 253 -10.66 -1.45 -15.43
CA VAL A 253 -10.10 -0.11 -15.25
C VAL A 253 -8.75 0.00 -15.95
N ALA A 254 -7.85 -0.95 -15.72
CA ALA A 254 -6.54 -0.97 -16.38
C ALA A 254 -6.60 -1.02 -17.91
N LYS A 255 -7.64 -1.65 -18.49
CA LYS A 255 -7.84 -1.66 -19.94
C LYS A 255 -8.44 -0.36 -20.47
N ASN A 256 -9.24 0.33 -19.67
CA ASN A 256 -9.99 1.51 -20.10
C ASN A 256 -9.22 2.81 -19.87
N ASP A 257 -8.48 2.90 -18.76
CA ASP A 257 -7.71 4.07 -18.37
C ASP A 257 -6.52 3.65 -17.51
N GLU A 258 -5.36 3.53 -18.17
CA GLU A 258 -4.10 3.14 -17.54
C GLU A 258 -3.69 4.12 -16.43
N MET A 259 -4.06 5.39 -16.53
CA MET A 259 -3.73 6.39 -15.50
C MET A 259 -4.51 6.18 -14.22
N VAL A 260 -5.78 5.73 -14.30
CA VAL A 260 -6.55 5.33 -13.10
C VAL A 260 -5.96 4.06 -12.48
N ALA A 261 -5.56 3.08 -13.29
CA ALA A 261 -4.91 1.88 -12.76
C ALA A 261 -3.56 2.22 -12.10
N TYR A 262 -2.79 3.15 -12.67
CA TYR A 262 -1.55 3.62 -12.08
C TYR A 262 -1.77 4.34 -10.75
N SER A 263 -2.76 5.22 -10.64
CA SER A 263 -3.07 5.90 -9.38
C SER A 263 -3.55 4.92 -8.30
N ILE A 264 -4.30 3.88 -8.68
CA ILE A 264 -4.65 2.77 -7.77
C ILE A 264 -3.39 2.07 -7.27
N PHE A 265 -2.45 1.74 -8.16
CA PHE A 265 -1.18 1.14 -7.79
C PHE A 265 -0.36 2.02 -6.84
N GLN A 266 -0.24 3.32 -7.13
CA GLN A 266 0.44 4.28 -6.25
C GLN A 266 -0.22 4.35 -4.87
N THR A 267 -1.54 4.26 -4.81
CA THR A 267 -2.26 4.18 -3.54
C THR A 267 -1.91 2.89 -2.79
N LEU A 268 -1.82 1.74 -3.46
CA LEU A 268 -1.36 0.49 -2.84
C LEU A 268 0.09 0.59 -2.34
N CYS A 269 0.97 1.30 -3.04
CA CYS A 269 2.34 1.58 -2.56
C CYS A 269 2.33 2.43 -1.28
N LEU A 270 1.49 3.47 -1.21
CA LEU A 270 1.31 4.27 0.00
C LEU A 270 0.80 3.42 1.15
N LEU A 271 -0.22 2.60 0.90
CA LEU A 271 -0.78 1.72 1.91
C LEU A 271 0.26 0.72 2.42
N MET A 272 1.06 0.14 1.53
CA MET A 272 2.16 -0.74 1.94
C MET A 272 3.16 0.01 2.82
N ALA A 273 3.57 1.22 2.43
CA ALA A 273 4.46 2.04 3.27
C ALA A 273 3.84 2.33 4.65
N MET A 274 2.52 2.53 4.73
CA MET A 274 1.82 2.66 6.01
C MET A 274 1.86 1.36 6.82
N ILE A 275 1.60 0.21 6.19
CA ILE A 275 1.60 -1.10 6.85
C ILE A 275 2.99 -1.53 7.32
N GLU A 276 4.04 -1.26 6.53
CA GLU A 276 5.43 -1.54 6.92
C GLU A 276 5.78 -0.83 8.23
N ASN A 277 5.17 0.32 8.50
CA ASN A 277 5.29 1.02 9.78
C ASN A 277 4.33 0.50 10.89
N LEU A 278 3.27 -0.25 10.55
CA LEU A 278 2.30 -0.85 11.49
C LEU A 278 2.63 -2.29 11.90
N CYS A 279 3.32 -3.07 11.05
CA CYS A 279 3.70 -4.47 11.30
C CYS A 279 4.87 -4.61 12.29
N VAL A 280 5.13 -3.55 13.06
CA VAL A 280 6.20 -3.37 14.03
C VAL A 280 5.58 -3.22 15.39
#